data_AF-A0A3B8WE74-F1
#
_entry.id   AF-A0A3B8WE74-F1
#
_cell.length_a   1.000
_cell.length_b   1.000
_cell.length_c   1.000
_cell.angle_alpha   90.00
_cell.angle_beta   90.00
_cell.angle_gamma   90.00
#
_symmetry.space_group_name_H-M   'P 1'
#
loop_
_entity.id
_entity.type
_entity.pdbx_description
1 polymer ?
#
loop_
_entity_poly.entity_id
_entity_poly.type
_entity_poly.pdbx_seq_one_letter_code
_entity_poly.pdbx_strand_id
1 'polypeptide(L)' 'MFERPDVGERAVLVHIDFTAHDDTEDPGEFRELVTSAGVEPVATVTGTRKQPSPRFFVGEGKLEEIRDAVAASEADVVL' A
#
# COMPACT_ATOMS: atom_id res chain seq x y z
N MET A 1 -13.72 -20.60 1.26
CA MET A 1 -14.18 -19.72 2.36
C MET A 1 -13.50 -18.40 2.11
N PHE A 2 -14.24 -17.32 1.83
CA PHE A 2 -13.66 -15.99 1.74
C PHE A 2 -13.69 -15.43 3.16
N GLU A 3 -12.55 -15.42 3.83
CA GLU A 3 -12.38 -14.63 5.04
C GLU A 3 -12.61 -13.18 4.65
N ARG A 4 -13.62 -12.55 5.26
CA ARG A 4 -13.76 -11.11 5.14
C ARG A 4 -12.66 -10.51 6.01
N PRO A 5 -11.92 -9.50 5.54
CA PRO A 5 -11.10 -8.69 6.43
C PRO A 5 -12.00 -8.24 7.59
N ASP A 6 -11.52 -8.43 8.82
CA ASP A 6 -12.26 -8.02 9.99
C ASP A 6 -12.41 -6.49 9.91
N VAL A 7 -13.64 -6.00 10.09
CA VAL A 7 -13.91 -4.57 10.07
C VAL A 7 -13.06 -3.91 11.15
N GLY A 8 -12.23 -2.93 10.76
CA GLY A 8 -11.31 -2.23 11.66
C GLY A 8 -9.83 -2.60 11.54
N GLU A 9 -9.43 -3.41 10.55
CA GLU A 9 -8.00 -3.60 10.25
C GLU A 9 -7.32 -2.27 9.87
N ARG A 10 -6.11 -2.05 10.38
CA ARG A 10 -5.28 -0.87 10.11
C ARG A 10 -4.34 -1.16 8.95
N ALA A 11 -4.39 -0.35 7.89
CA ALA A 11 -3.63 -0.58 6.67
C ALA A 11 -2.59 0.51 6.39
N VAL A 12 -1.37 0.09 6.04
CA VAL A 12 -0.41 0.92 5.32
C VAL A 12 -0.69 0.78 3.83
N LEU A 13 -0.97 1.89 3.15
CA LEU A 13 -1.20 1.94 1.71
C LEU A 13 0.12 2.14 0.97
N VAL A 14 0.38 1.33 -0.04
CA VAL A 14 1.58 1.34 -0.87
C VAL A 14 1.21 1.58 -2.31
N HIS A 15 1.53 2.76 -2.81
CA HIS A 15 1.28 3.12 -4.20
C HIS A 15 2.61 3.36 -4.93
N ILE A 16 2.86 2.63 -6.02
CA ILE A 16 4.07 2.81 -6.83
C ILE A 16 3.69 3.16 -8.26
N ASP A 17 4.09 4.34 -8.68
CA ASP A 17 3.99 4.76 -10.07
C ASP A 17 5.07 4.05 -10.90
N PHE A 18 4.65 3.18 -11.81
CA PHE A 18 5.54 2.55 -12.77
C PHE A 18 5.57 3.33 -14.07
N THR A 19 6.66 4.06 -14.33
CA THR A 19 6.77 4.93 -15.53
C THR A 19 6.83 4.18 -16.86
N ALA A 20 6.90 2.84 -16.84
CA ALA A 20 6.73 2.01 -18.03
C ALA A 20 5.25 1.70 -18.35
N HIS A 21 4.31 2.13 -17.51
CA HIS A 21 2.87 2.00 -17.72
C HIS A 21 2.29 3.42 -17.87
N ASP A 22 1.38 3.58 -18.83
CA ASP A 22 0.72 4.87 -19.11
C ASP A 22 -0.47 5.14 -18.16
N ASP A 23 -0.85 4.16 -17.36
CA ASP A 23 -1.93 4.27 -16.36
C ASP A 23 -1.35 4.74 -15.02
N THR A 24 -1.63 6.00 -14.67
CA THR A 24 -1.46 6.52 -13.30
C THR A 24 -2.75 6.30 -12.54
N GLU A 25 -2.76 5.42 -11.54
CA GLU A 25 -3.91 5.26 -10.64
C GLU A 25 -3.89 6.38 -9.59
N ASP A 26 -5.06 6.91 -9.22
CA ASP A 26 -5.15 7.98 -8.24
C ASP A 26 -5.04 7.41 -6.81
N PRO A 27 -4.07 7.85 -5.98
CA PRO A 27 -3.94 7.38 -4.61
C PRO A 27 -5.15 7.70 -3.72
N GLY A 28 -5.94 8.72 -4.08
CA GLY A 28 -7.16 9.11 -3.39
C GLY A 28 -8.27 8.08 -3.59
N GLU A 29 -8.52 7.68 -4.84
CA GLU A 29 -9.46 6.60 -5.16
C GLU A 29 -9.11 5.31 -4.40
N PHE A 30 -7.84 4.91 -4.39
CA PHE A 30 -7.40 3.74 -3.64
C PHE A 30 -7.74 3.84 -2.14
N ARG A 31 -7.50 5.00 -1.52
CA ARG A 31 -7.86 5.24 -0.11
C ARG A 31 -9.37 5.16 0.14
N GLU A 32 -10.18 5.67 -0.79
CA GLU A 32 -11.64 5.58 -0.70
C GLU A 32 -12.13 4.13 -0.77
N LEU A 33 -11.54 3.30 -1.64
CA LEU A 33 -11.84 1.88 -1.75
C LEU A 33 -11.52 1.14 -0.45
N VAL A 34 -10.34 1.38 0.13
CA VAL A 34 -9.91 0.77 1.40
C VAL A 34 -10.85 1.16 2.54
N THR A 35 -11.18 2.45 2.63
CA THR A 35 -12.11 2.96 3.66
C THR A 35 -13.51 2.34 3.48
N SER A 36 -13.97 2.20 2.24
CA SER A 36 -15.28 1.61 1.92
C SER A 36 -15.33 0.10 2.22
N ALA A 37 -14.18 -0.57 2.19
CA ALA A 37 -14.04 -1.97 2.59
C ALA A 37 -14.06 -2.18 4.12
N GLY A 38 -14.10 -1.10 4.91
CA GLY A 38 -14.10 -1.16 6.37
C GLY A 38 -12.71 -1.27 7.00
N VAL A 39 -11.67 -0.93 6.24
CA VAL A 39 -10.26 -0.91 6.67
C VAL A 39 -9.86 0.54 6.97
N GLU A 40 -9.09 0.77 8.02
CA GLU A 40 -8.58 2.09 8.42
C GLU A 40 -7.20 2.35 7.80
N PRO A 41 -7.06 3.24 6.80
CA PRO A 41 -5.76 3.58 6.24
C PRO A 41 -4.97 4.50 7.17
N VAL A 42 -3.95 3.95 7.83
CA VAL A 42 -3.14 4.60 8.87
C VAL A 42 -1.87 5.28 8.36
N ALA A 43 -1.36 4.86 7.20
CA ALA A 43 -0.25 5.53 6.52
C ALA A 43 -0.33 5.30 5.01
N THR A 44 0.31 6.18 4.23
CA THR A 44 0.47 6.01 2.79
C THR A 44 1.94 6.21 2.44
N VAL A 45 2.53 5.24 1.74
CA VAL A 45 3.91 5.29 1.25
C VAL A 45 3.88 5.22 -0.26
N THR A 46 4.22 6.33 -0.92
CA THR A 46 4.25 6.43 -2.37
C THR A 46 5.67 6.28 -2.92
N GLY A 47 5.81 6.11 -4.23
CA GLY A 47 7.11 6.14 -4.88
C GLY A 47 7.00 5.94 -6.38
N THR A 48 8.10 6.19 -7.10
CA THR A 48 8.13 6.04 -8.55
C THR A 48 9.26 5.09 -8.95
N ARG A 49 9.02 4.24 -9.94
CA ARG A 49 10.02 3.33 -10.48
C ARG A 49 9.78 3.05 -11.96
N LYS A 50 10.81 2.63 -12.70
CA LYS A 50 10.62 2.23 -14.09
C LYS A 50 9.82 0.93 -14.23
N GLN A 51 10.15 -0.10 -13.44
CA GLN A 51 9.57 -1.44 -13.50
C GLN A 51 9.60 -2.09 -12.11
N PRO A 52 8.68 -3.02 -11.79
CA PRO A 52 8.65 -3.70 -10.51
C PRO A 52 9.93 -4.50 -10.25
N SER A 53 10.36 -4.52 -9.00
CA SER A 53 11.46 -5.38 -8.55
C SER A 53 11.01 -6.84 -8.58
N PRO A 54 11.76 -7.76 -9.22
CA PRO A 54 11.36 -9.18 -9.27
C PRO A 54 11.22 -9.83 -7.90
N ARG A 55 11.95 -9.33 -6.89
CA ARG A 55 12.01 -9.94 -5.57
C ARG A 55 10.96 -9.39 -4.61
N PHE A 56 10.69 -8.09 -4.67
CA PHE A 56 9.87 -7.39 -3.67
C PHE A 56 8.80 -6.48 -4.26
N PHE A 57 8.66 -6.43 -5.59
CA PHE A 57 7.84 -5.47 -6.35
C PHE A 57 8.32 -4.01 -6.22
N VAL A 58 8.72 -3.60 -5.02
CA VAL A 58 9.35 -2.32 -4.67
C VAL A 58 10.88 -2.43 -4.55
N GLY A 59 11.58 -1.30 -4.42
CA GLY A 59 13.02 -1.27 -4.11
C GLY A 59 13.31 -1.49 -2.63
N GLU A 60 14.52 -1.92 -2.29
CA GLU A 60 14.92 -2.20 -0.89
C GLU A 60 14.71 -1.00 0.04
N GLY A 61 15.11 0.22 -0.34
CA GLY A 61 14.87 1.41 0.50
C GLY A 61 13.39 1.70 0.75
N LYS A 62 12.52 1.47 -0.26
CA LYS A 62 11.07 1.61 -0.11
C LYS A 62 10.48 0.48 0.75
N LEU A 63 11.05 -0.72 0.66
CA LEU A 63 10.67 -1.83 1.53
C LEU A 63 10.99 -1.53 3.01
N GLU A 64 12.13 -0.89 3.28
CA GLU A 64 12.47 -0.43 4.63
C GLU A 64 11.50 0.64 5.12
N GLU A 65 11.17 1.62 4.27
CA GLU A 65 10.19 2.66 4.61
C GLU A 65 8.80 2.07 4.91
N ILE A 66 8.34 1.07 4.15
CA ILE A 66 7.10 0.35 4.42
C ILE A 66 7.18 -0.36 5.77
N ARG A 67 8.27 -1.08 6.05
CA ARG A 67 8.46 -1.80 7.32
C ARG A 67 8.41 -0.83 8.50
N ASP A 68 9.07 0.30 8.38
CA ASP A 68 9.13 1.30 9.44
C ASP A 68 7.75 1.96 9.64
N ALA A 69 7.00 2.21 8.55
CA ALA A 69 5.62 2.69 8.61
C ALA A 69 4.69 1.68 9.30
N VAL A 70 4.80 0.38 8.99
CA VAL A 70 4.03 -0.69 9.65
C VAL A 70 4.33 -0.72 11.14
N ALA A 71 5.61 -0.65 11.53
CA ALA A 71 6.00 -0.66 12.93
C ALA A 71 5.53 0.58 13.69
N ALA A 72 5.63 1.77 13.08
CA ALA A 72 5.24 3.03 13.70
C ALA A 72 3.73 3.20 13.81
N SER A 73 2.98 2.64 12.86
CA SER A 73 1.51 2.71 12.82
C SER A 73 0.83 1.47 13.38
N GLU A 74 1.58 0.46 13.83
CA GLU A 74 1.05 -0.83 14.29
C GLU A 74 -0.04 -1.37 13.34
N ALA A 75 0.28 -1.35 12.05
CA ALA A 75 -0.66 -1.77 11.01
C ALA A 75 -0.80 -3.29 10.98
N ASP A 76 -2.02 -3.75 10.75
CA ASP A 76 -2.38 -5.15 10.62
C ASP A 76 -2.05 -5.68 9.21
N VAL A 77 -2.14 -4.81 8.20
CA VAL A 77 -1.98 -5.17 6.79
C VAL A 77 -1.27 -4.10 5.98
N VAL A 78 -0.64 -4.52 4.87
CA VAL A 78 -0.08 -3.64 3.84
C VAL A 78 -0.84 -3.89 2.54
N LEU A 79 -1.36 -2.83 1.94
CA LEU A 79 -2.17 -2.85 0.71
C LEU A 79 -1.49 -2.08 -0.41
#